data_AF-A0A959CBY5-F1
#
_entry.id   AF-A0A959CBY5-F1
#
_cell.length_a   1.000
_cell.length_b   1.000
_cell.length_c   1.000
_cell.angle_alpha   90.00
_cell.angle_beta   90.00
_cell.angle_gamma   90.00
#
_symmetry.space_group_name_H-M   'P 1'
#
loop_
_entity.id
_entity.type
_entity.pdbx_description
1 polymer ?
#
loop_
_entity_poly.entity_id
_entity_poly.type
_entity_poly.pdbx_seq_one_letter_code
_entity_poly.pdbx_strand_id
1 'polypeptide(L)'
;MFNTRPKHIIFIYALLNTVTLAGLWSCRKDVENFRPYPSTLEAIQQLLDQVPSATSHSTFVLSGTVPDTALITPGGVRVFLTDNEHLFSDTDGNPVPCSTCQTLRVEVTEALRKGDIIARGIHTVSTDGSLLESGGMLRINVTCDGKALQLLPDRKLKIQVPADDPADDMFVFEGIMKSDTFGSWADTGLPVFQSDWLAPNQVDVITGYELFSPHLNWINCDRFVGEPTTSFCVDLPPEFNPENSRVYLVF
;
A
#
# COMPACT_ATOMS: atom_id res chain seq x y z
N MET A 1 -71.18 30.51 -34.47
CA MET A 1 -71.27 30.21 -33.02
C MET A 1 -70.37 29.00 -32.76
N PHE A 2 -69.50 29.11 -31.75
CA PHE A 2 -68.44 28.18 -31.35
C PHE A 2 -68.77 26.68 -31.50
N ASN A 3 -67.80 25.86 -31.94
CA ASN A 3 -67.23 24.89 -31.00
C ASN A 3 -65.88 24.31 -31.43
N THR A 4 -64.98 24.22 -30.47
CA THR A 4 -63.57 23.84 -30.54
C THR A 4 -63.34 22.35 -30.27
N ARG A 5 -62.54 21.70 -31.15
CA ARG A 5 -61.62 20.52 -30.97
C ARG A 5 -62.14 19.23 -30.27
N PRO A 6 -61.68 18.04 -30.71
CA PRO A 6 -60.51 17.45 -30.06
C PRO A 6 -59.62 16.64 -31.02
N LYS A 7 -58.57 17.28 -31.59
CA LYS A 7 -57.49 16.56 -32.29
C LYS A 7 -56.22 16.36 -31.45
N HIS A 8 -56.24 16.77 -30.17
CA HIS A 8 -55.08 16.67 -29.27
C HIS A 8 -55.10 15.47 -28.32
N ILE A 9 -56.18 14.68 -28.28
CA ILE A 9 -56.28 13.57 -27.32
C ILE A 9 -55.57 12.30 -27.85
N ILE A 10 -55.55 12.09 -29.17
CA ILE A 10 -54.99 10.85 -29.76
C ILE A 10 -53.45 10.82 -29.72
N PHE A 11 -52.78 11.97 -29.78
CA PHE A 11 -51.31 12.04 -29.69
C PHE A 11 -50.77 11.83 -28.26
N ILE A 12 -51.58 12.07 -27.23
CA ILE A 12 -51.17 11.88 -25.84
C ILE A 12 -51.19 10.39 -25.47
N TYR A 13 -52.16 9.62 -25.97
CA TYR A 13 -52.23 8.16 -25.69
C TYR A 13 -51.15 7.34 -26.40
N ALA A 14 -50.64 7.80 -27.55
CA ALA A 14 -49.52 7.16 -28.22
C ALA A 14 -48.17 7.42 -27.51
N LEU A 15 -47.99 8.61 -26.92
CA LEU A 15 -46.80 8.94 -26.13
C LEU A 15 -46.80 8.28 -24.74
N LEU A 16 -47.99 8.06 -24.16
CA LEU A 16 -48.11 7.40 -22.84
C LEU A 16 -47.83 5.89 -22.92
N ASN A 17 -48.08 5.25 -24.06
CA ASN A 17 -47.83 3.80 -24.24
C ASN A 17 -46.38 3.47 -24.63
N THR A 18 -45.62 4.42 -25.18
CA THR A 18 -44.19 4.21 -25.45
C THR A 18 -43.32 4.48 -24.23
N VAL A 19 -43.74 5.35 -23.31
CA VAL A 19 -43.04 5.60 -22.05
C VAL A 19 -43.26 4.48 -21.02
N THR A 20 -44.40 3.79 -21.04
CA THR A 20 -44.65 2.65 -20.14
C THR A 20 -43.89 1.37 -20.54
N LEU A 21 -43.53 1.20 -21.81
CA LEU A 21 -42.70 0.05 -22.24
C LEU A 21 -41.20 0.25 -21.99
N ALA A 22 -40.73 1.50 -21.94
CA ALA A 22 -39.33 1.82 -21.65
C ALA A 22 -38.95 1.73 -20.16
N GLY A 23 -39.94 1.68 -19.26
CA GLY A 23 -39.71 1.56 -17.81
C GLY A 23 -39.45 0.13 -17.30
N LEU A 24 -39.57 -0.89 -18.16
CA LEU A 24 -39.35 -2.30 -17.78
C LEU A 24 -37.91 -2.78 -18.02
N TRP A 25 -37.06 -1.96 -18.61
CA TRP A 25 -35.60 -2.16 -18.59
C TRP A 25 -34.99 -1.37 -17.44
N SER A 26 -35.52 -1.59 -16.24
CA SER A 26 -34.77 -1.29 -15.02
C SER A 26 -33.51 -2.14 -15.05
N CYS A 27 -32.34 -1.49 -15.07
CA CYS A 27 -31.06 -2.16 -14.83
C CYS A 27 -31.19 -2.97 -13.54
N ARG A 28 -31.28 -4.29 -13.68
CA ARG A 28 -31.16 -5.18 -12.53
C ARG A 28 -29.75 -4.92 -11.99
N LYS A 29 -29.63 -4.43 -10.75
CA LYS A 29 -28.32 -4.29 -10.11
C LYS A 29 -27.68 -5.68 -10.16
N ASP A 30 -26.49 -5.79 -10.77
CA ASP A 30 -25.77 -7.06 -10.78
C ASP A 30 -25.49 -7.44 -9.33
N VAL A 31 -26.16 -8.49 -8.87
CA VAL A 31 -25.94 -9.09 -7.55
C VAL A 31 -25.02 -10.28 -7.77
N GLU A 32 -23.72 -10.02 -7.65
CA GLU A 32 -22.71 -11.07 -7.46
C GLU A 32 -22.96 -11.72 -6.10
N ASN A 33 -23.59 -12.89 -6.10
CA ASN A 33 -23.74 -13.68 -4.88
C ASN A 33 -22.45 -14.48 -4.66
N PHE A 34 -21.53 -13.91 -3.89
CA PHE A 34 -20.35 -14.65 -3.43
C PHE A 34 -20.81 -15.83 -2.57
N ARG A 35 -20.59 -17.05 -3.07
CA ARG A 35 -20.70 -18.26 -2.25
C ARG A 35 -19.30 -18.56 -1.72
N PRO A 36 -19.01 -18.30 -0.44
CA PRO A 36 -17.72 -18.68 0.11
C PRO A 36 -17.52 -20.18 -0.07
N TYR A 37 -16.31 -20.57 -0.42
CA TYR A 37 -15.93 -21.97 -0.33
C TYR A 37 -16.13 -22.42 1.12
N PRO A 38 -16.65 -23.63 1.38
CA PRO A 38 -16.75 -24.14 2.72
C PRO A 38 -15.37 -24.12 3.36
N SER A 39 -15.21 -23.33 4.41
CA SER A 39 -13.98 -23.21 5.17
C SER A 39 -13.80 -24.50 5.98
N THR A 40 -12.88 -25.36 5.56
CA THR A 40 -12.44 -26.48 6.38
C THR A 40 -11.38 -26.00 7.38
N LEU A 41 -11.21 -26.73 8.49
CA LEU A 41 -10.15 -26.42 9.45
C LEU A 41 -8.77 -26.47 8.77
N GLU A 42 -8.57 -27.44 7.86
CA GLU A 42 -7.35 -27.59 7.08
C GLU A 42 -7.11 -26.37 6.18
N ALA A 43 -8.15 -25.83 5.53
CA ALA A 43 -8.04 -24.65 4.69
C ALA A 43 -7.70 -23.39 5.50
N ILE A 44 -8.27 -23.25 6.70
CA ILE A 44 -7.92 -22.16 7.62
C ILE A 44 -6.47 -22.31 8.09
N GLN A 45 -6.03 -23.52 8.47
CA GLN A 45 -4.66 -23.75 8.90
C GLN A 45 -3.66 -23.45 7.79
N GLN A 46 -3.92 -23.92 6.56
CA GLN A 46 -3.09 -23.62 5.40
C GLN A 46 -3.02 -22.12 5.09
N LEU A 47 -4.14 -21.40 5.22
CA LEU A 47 -4.15 -19.95 5.08
C LEU A 47 -3.28 -19.29 6.14
N LEU A 48 -3.44 -19.66 7.42
CA LEU A 48 -2.67 -19.10 8.53
C LEU A 48 -1.18 -19.42 8.42
N ASP A 49 -0.81 -20.61 7.92
CA ASP A 49 0.58 -20.99 7.67
C ASP A 49 1.23 -20.14 6.56
N GLN A 50 0.43 -19.58 5.65
CA GLN A 50 0.89 -18.67 4.58
C GLN A 50 0.95 -17.20 5.00
N VAL A 51 0.28 -16.84 6.11
CA VAL A 51 0.28 -15.48 6.63
C VAL A 51 1.67 -15.18 7.22
N PRO A 52 2.40 -14.18 6.70
CA PRO A 52 3.67 -13.81 7.30
C PRO A 52 3.46 -13.36 8.74
N SER A 53 4.34 -13.80 9.63
CA SER A 53 4.34 -13.31 11.01
C SER A 53 4.39 -11.78 11.02
N ALA A 54 3.56 -11.15 11.86
CA ALA A 54 3.56 -9.71 12.04
C ALA A 54 4.94 -9.17 12.45
N THR A 55 5.77 -10.01 13.08
CA THR A 55 7.13 -9.67 13.51
C THR A 55 8.22 -10.01 12.49
N SER A 56 7.88 -10.56 11.33
CA SER A 56 8.86 -10.94 10.31
C SER A 56 9.52 -9.71 9.69
N HIS A 57 10.85 -9.65 9.76
CA HIS A 57 11.70 -8.61 9.20
C HIS A 57 13.10 -9.16 8.94
N SER A 58 13.85 -8.51 8.05
CA SER A 58 15.29 -8.73 7.87
C SER A 58 16.07 -7.87 8.84
N THR A 59 17.03 -8.44 9.56
CA THR A 59 17.90 -7.71 10.50
C THR A 59 19.32 -7.64 9.96
N PHE A 60 19.85 -6.44 9.87
CA PHE A 60 21.25 -6.16 9.56
C PHE A 60 21.91 -5.56 10.79
N VAL A 61 23.07 -6.08 11.18
CA VAL A 61 23.84 -5.59 12.32
C VAL A 61 25.23 -5.20 11.84
N LEU A 62 25.56 -3.93 12.02
CA LEU A 62 26.80 -3.30 11.61
C LEU A 62 27.51 -2.76 12.85
N SER A 63 28.83 -2.90 12.90
CA SER A 63 29.64 -2.48 14.05
C SER A 63 30.91 -1.79 13.58
N GLY A 64 31.40 -0.83 14.36
CA GLY A 64 32.60 -0.06 14.04
C GLY A 64 32.35 0.95 12.91
N THR A 65 33.36 1.19 12.08
CA THR A 65 33.20 2.08 10.92
C THR A 65 32.28 1.44 9.89
N VAL A 66 31.15 2.09 9.62
CA VAL A 66 30.16 1.61 8.65
C VAL A 66 30.40 2.31 7.31
N PRO A 67 31.07 1.67 6.32
CA PRO A 67 31.26 2.26 5.01
C PRO A 67 29.92 2.38 4.27
N ASP A 68 29.91 3.18 3.21
CA ASP A 68 28.77 3.22 2.29
C ASP A 68 28.47 1.81 1.77
N THR A 69 27.21 1.40 1.88
CA THR A 69 26.79 0.03 1.58
C THR A 69 25.33 -0.06 1.18
N ALA A 70 24.93 -1.21 0.64
CA ALA A 70 23.54 -1.54 0.33
C ALA A 70 23.12 -2.79 1.11
N LEU A 71 22.06 -2.65 1.90
CA LEU A 71 21.42 -3.76 2.60
C LEU A 71 20.41 -4.40 1.64
N ILE A 72 20.55 -5.70 1.40
CA ILE A 72 19.70 -6.44 0.46
C ILE A 72 18.86 -7.44 1.24
N THR A 73 17.54 -7.30 1.16
CA THR A 73 16.58 -8.20 1.82
C THR A 73 16.30 -9.45 0.96
N PRO A 74 15.66 -10.49 1.51
CA PRO A 74 15.21 -11.66 0.75
C PRO A 74 14.21 -11.33 -0.38
N GLY A 75 13.38 -10.30 -0.20
CA GLY A 75 12.49 -9.80 -1.26
C GLY A 75 13.21 -9.02 -2.37
N GLY A 76 14.53 -8.82 -2.24
CA GLY A 76 15.36 -8.11 -3.22
C GLY A 76 15.36 -6.58 -3.06
N VAL A 77 14.64 -6.04 -2.08
CA VAL A 77 14.69 -4.63 -1.72
C VAL A 77 16.11 -4.25 -1.32
N ARG A 78 16.58 -3.11 -1.81
CA ARG A 78 17.89 -2.55 -1.48
C ARG A 78 17.74 -1.25 -0.73
N VAL A 79 18.34 -1.16 0.44
CA VAL A 79 18.39 0.04 1.25
C VAL A 79 19.83 0.53 1.30
N PHE A 80 20.08 1.72 0.77
CA PHE A 80 21.43 2.27 0.65
C PHE A 80 21.76 3.14 1.86
N LEU A 81 22.79 2.75 2.60
CA LEU A 81 23.38 3.51 3.69
C LEU A 81 24.59 4.26 3.12
N THR A 82 24.46 5.58 2.93
CA THR A 82 25.51 6.43 2.37
C THR A 82 25.73 7.67 3.24
N ASP A 83 26.98 8.11 3.36
CA ASP A 83 27.36 9.25 4.23
C ASP A 83 26.88 9.04 5.67
N ASN A 84 27.17 7.85 6.18
CA ASN A 84 26.67 7.29 7.44
C ASN A 84 27.08 8.10 8.69
N GLU A 85 28.10 8.94 8.58
CA GLU A 85 28.52 9.84 9.66
C GLU A 85 27.60 11.06 9.81
N HIS A 86 26.80 11.38 8.78
CA HIS A 86 25.87 12.51 8.76
C HIS A 86 24.47 12.11 8.29
N LEU A 87 24.09 10.83 8.45
CA LEU A 87 22.81 10.32 7.97
C LEU A 87 21.71 10.39 9.04
N PHE A 88 22.05 10.07 10.30
CA PHE A 88 21.07 9.87 11.37
C PHE A 88 21.21 10.88 12.51
N SER A 89 20.11 11.05 13.24
CA SER A 89 20.03 11.73 14.51
C SER A 89 19.27 10.88 15.54
N ASP A 90 19.44 11.22 16.81
CA ASP A 90 18.59 10.70 17.89
C ASP A 90 17.19 11.34 17.85
N THR A 91 16.31 10.92 18.75
CA THR A 91 14.93 11.44 18.85
C THR A 91 14.84 12.93 19.19
N ASP A 92 15.90 13.50 19.76
CA ASP A 92 15.99 14.93 20.11
C ASP A 92 16.56 15.77 18.95
N GLY A 93 16.99 15.12 17.86
CA GLY A 93 17.53 15.75 16.66
C GLY A 93 19.04 15.95 16.69
N ASN A 94 19.75 15.43 17.70
CA ASN A 94 21.21 15.53 17.74
C ASN A 94 21.81 14.54 16.72
N PRO A 95 22.78 14.96 15.89
CA PRO A 95 23.45 14.07 14.95
C PRO A 95 24.09 12.86 15.66
N VAL A 96 23.90 11.67 15.08
CA VAL A 96 24.50 10.41 15.54
C VAL A 96 25.35 9.82 14.41
N PRO A 97 26.67 10.07 14.41
CA PRO A 97 27.57 9.45 13.46
C PRO A 97 27.60 7.93 13.67
N CYS A 98 27.44 7.14 12.61
CA CYS A 98 27.38 5.67 12.74
C CYS A 98 28.64 5.06 13.38
N SER A 99 29.81 5.68 13.20
CA SER A 99 31.07 5.27 13.85
C SER A 99 31.02 5.30 15.39
N THR A 100 30.10 6.05 15.98
CA THR A 100 29.92 6.14 17.44
C THR A 100 29.06 5.01 18.01
N CYS A 101 28.36 4.26 17.15
CA CYS A 101 27.54 3.13 17.54
C CYS A 101 28.38 1.86 17.69
N GLN A 102 28.30 1.18 18.84
CA GLN A 102 28.90 -0.16 18.94
C GLN A 102 28.12 -1.15 18.07
N THR A 103 26.81 -1.00 18.03
CA THR A 103 25.87 -1.78 17.25
C THR A 103 24.88 -0.87 16.56
N LEU A 104 25.05 -0.67 15.26
CA LEU A 104 24.03 -0.12 14.37
C LEU A 104 23.17 -1.27 13.84
N ARG A 105 21.89 -1.29 14.22
CA ARG A 105 20.93 -2.29 13.77
C ARG A 105 19.91 -1.66 12.84
N VAL A 106 19.75 -2.26 11.66
CA VAL A 106 18.74 -1.88 10.68
C VAL A 106 17.79 -3.06 10.48
N GLU A 107 16.50 -2.83 10.72
CA GLU A 107 15.43 -3.80 10.51
C GLU A 107 14.58 -3.36 9.33
N VAL A 108 14.45 -4.22 8.33
CA VAL A 108 13.65 -3.97 7.13
C VAL A 108 12.52 -4.98 7.06
N THR A 109 11.30 -4.50 7.19
CA THR A 109 10.07 -5.28 7.01
C THR A 109 9.57 -5.06 5.59
N GLU A 110 9.24 -6.12 4.88
CA GLU A 110 8.72 -6.04 3.51
C GLU A 110 7.23 -6.43 3.47
N ALA A 111 6.49 -5.75 2.61
CA ALA A 111 5.17 -6.16 2.16
C ALA A 111 5.06 -5.90 0.65
N LEU A 112 5.52 -6.90 -0.11
CA LEU A 112 5.57 -6.85 -1.58
C LEU A 112 4.39 -7.59 -2.21
N ARG A 113 3.72 -8.48 -1.45
CA ARG A 113 2.55 -9.23 -1.93
C ARG A 113 1.30 -8.76 -1.20
N LYS A 114 0.15 -8.87 -1.86
CA LYS A 114 -1.17 -8.53 -1.30
C LYS A 114 -1.43 -9.23 0.05
N GLY A 115 -1.01 -10.49 0.19
CA GLY A 115 -1.11 -11.23 1.45
C GLY A 115 -0.30 -10.60 2.59
N ASP A 116 0.88 -10.05 2.30
CA ASP A 116 1.72 -9.37 3.29
C ASP A 116 1.06 -8.06 3.75
N ILE A 117 0.46 -7.32 2.82
CA ILE A 117 -0.30 -6.08 3.08
C ILE A 117 -1.48 -6.36 4.03
N ILE A 118 -2.29 -7.39 3.71
CA ILE A 118 -3.45 -7.79 4.51
C ILE A 118 -3.03 -8.25 5.90
N ALA A 119 -2.03 -9.13 5.98
CA ALA A 119 -1.51 -9.68 7.23
C ALA A 119 -1.02 -8.60 8.20
N ARG A 120 -0.52 -7.49 7.66
CA ARG A 120 0.01 -6.36 8.44
C ARG A 120 -0.99 -5.23 8.64
N GLY A 121 -2.17 -5.29 8.00
CA GLY A 121 -3.21 -4.26 8.12
C GLY A 121 -2.85 -2.92 7.48
N ILE A 122 -1.88 -2.90 6.56
CA ILE A 122 -1.34 -1.69 5.90
C ILE A 122 -2.04 -1.41 4.57
N HIS A 123 -3.36 -1.30 4.62
CA HIS A 123 -4.24 -1.09 3.48
C HIS A 123 -3.85 0.13 2.61
N THR A 124 -4.18 0.09 1.32
CA THR A 124 -3.79 1.09 0.32
C THR A 124 -4.79 2.25 0.21
N VAL A 125 -4.92 3.01 1.30
CA VAL A 125 -5.78 4.21 1.36
C VAL A 125 -4.97 5.38 1.90
N SER A 126 -5.04 6.51 1.20
CA SER A 126 -4.40 7.75 1.62
C SER A 126 -5.16 8.46 2.75
N THR A 127 -4.54 9.46 3.35
CA THR A 127 -5.11 10.29 4.42
C THR A 127 -6.42 11.00 4.03
N ASP A 128 -6.63 11.29 2.75
CA ASP A 128 -7.85 11.89 2.21
C ASP A 128 -8.92 10.86 1.79
N GLY A 129 -8.63 9.57 1.95
CA GLY A 129 -9.53 8.47 1.60
C GLY A 129 -9.44 7.98 0.15
N SER A 130 -8.50 8.52 -0.65
CA SER A 130 -8.27 8.06 -2.01
C SER A 130 -7.62 6.66 -2.04
N LEU A 131 -7.95 5.87 -3.06
CA LEU A 131 -7.37 4.54 -3.26
C LEU A 131 -5.99 4.64 -3.87
N LEU A 132 -5.08 3.79 -3.39
CA LEU A 132 -3.72 3.68 -3.88
C LEU A 132 -3.47 2.32 -4.52
N GLU A 133 -2.62 2.32 -5.54
CA GLU A 133 -2.00 1.12 -6.09
C GLU A 133 -0.53 1.11 -5.72
N SER A 134 -0.07 0.02 -5.09
CA SER A 134 1.27 -0.08 -4.55
C SER A 134 2.21 -0.88 -5.41
N GLY A 135 3.37 -0.28 -5.67
CA GLY A 135 4.57 -0.94 -6.21
C GLY A 135 5.42 -1.64 -5.15
N GLY A 136 5.09 -1.48 -3.87
CA GLY A 136 5.72 -2.19 -2.75
C GLY A 136 5.86 -1.32 -1.50
N MET A 137 5.60 -1.95 -0.35
CA MET A 137 5.67 -1.33 0.97
C MET A 137 6.83 -1.88 1.77
N LEU A 138 7.48 -1.02 2.54
CA LEU A 138 8.50 -1.44 3.49
C LEU A 138 8.45 -0.63 4.78
N ARG A 139 8.91 -1.23 5.88
CA ARG A 139 9.18 -0.52 7.13
C ARG A 139 10.66 -0.59 7.45
N ILE A 140 11.29 0.56 7.63
CA ILE A 140 12.69 0.62 8.06
C ILE A 140 12.76 1.13 9.50
N ASN A 141 13.38 0.36 10.38
CA ASN A 141 13.70 0.77 11.74
C ASN A 141 15.22 0.75 11.92
N VAL A 142 15.78 1.83 12.46
CA VAL A 142 17.22 1.96 12.67
C VAL A 142 17.47 2.26 14.13
N THR A 143 18.40 1.54 14.74
CA THR A 143 18.79 1.77 16.14
C THR A 143 20.31 1.80 16.28
N CYS A 144 20.79 2.66 17.16
CA CYS A 144 22.18 2.74 17.61
C CYS A 144 22.22 2.33 19.08
N ASP A 145 22.88 1.20 19.38
CA ASP A 145 22.98 0.67 20.74
C ASP A 145 21.61 0.53 21.45
N GLY A 146 20.60 0.11 20.68
CA GLY A 146 19.22 -0.07 21.15
C GLY A 146 18.38 1.21 21.22
N LYS A 147 18.95 2.38 20.94
CA LYS A 147 18.21 3.65 20.86
C LYS A 147 17.75 3.91 19.44
N ALA A 148 16.48 4.29 19.28
CA ALA A 148 15.91 4.61 17.97
C ALA A 148 16.61 5.80 17.33
N LEU A 149 16.85 5.69 16.02
CA LEU A 149 17.37 6.76 15.18
C LEU A 149 16.30 7.24 14.21
N GLN A 150 16.50 8.46 13.74
CA GLN A 150 15.74 9.08 12.66
C GLN A 150 16.72 9.69 11.65
N LEU A 151 16.24 9.99 10.44
CA LEU A 151 17.07 10.69 9.46
C LEU A 151 17.27 12.14 9.90
N LEU A 152 18.47 12.67 9.69
CA LEU A 152 18.71 14.10 9.84
C LEU A 152 17.86 14.91 8.84
N PRO A 153 17.51 16.17 9.17
CA PRO A 153 16.81 17.05 8.23
C PRO A 153 17.53 17.11 6.88
N ASP A 154 16.75 17.18 5.80
CA ASP A 154 17.22 17.20 4.40
C ASP A 154 17.96 15.95 3.91
N ARG A 155 18.08 14.90 4.74
CA ARG A 155 18.65 13.62 4.34
C ARG A 155 17.56 12.69 3.84
N LYS A 156 17.90 11.90 2.82
CA LYS A 156 17.01 10.90 2.24
C LYS A 156 17.75 9.58 2.12
N LEU A 157 17.01 8.51 2.35
CA LEU A 157 17.49 7.17 2.16
C LEU A 157 17.10 6.70 0.75
N LYS A 158 18.11 6.34 -0.06
CA LYS A 158 17.85 5.71 -1.36
C LYS A 158 17.40 4.28 -1.14
N ILE A 159 16.30 3.91 -1.79
CA ILE A 159 15.70 2.58 -1.72
C ILE A 159 15.42 2.10 -3.14
N GLN A 160 15.65 0.82 -3.40
CA GLN A 160 15.22 0.16 -4.64
C GLN A 160 14.28 -1.00 -4.30
N VAL A 161 13.14 -1.08 -4.98
CA VAL A 161 12.10 -2.09 -4.78
C VAL A 161 11.90 -2.84 -6.10
N PRO A 162 12.20 -4.15 -6.18
CA PRO A 162 11.97 -4.93 -7.40
C PRO A 162 10.50 -4.93 -7.83
N ALA A 163 10.24 -4.83 -9.13
CA ALA A 163 8.91 -4.98 -9.71
C ALA A 163 9.01 -5.52 -11.14
N ASP A 164 8.19 -6.51 -11.47
CA ASP A 164 8.22 -7.16 -12.79
C ASP A 164 7.67 -6.25 -13.90
N ASP A 165 6.68 -5.42 -13.59
CA ASP A 165 6.04 -4.46 -14.50
C ASP A 165 5.80 -3.15 -13.74
N PRO A 166 6.84 -2.32 -13.55
CA PRO A 166 6.68 -1.09 -12.81
C PRO A 166 5.77 -0.12 -13.57
N ALA A 167 4.80 0.45 -12.87
CA ALA A 167 3.89 1.46 -13.36
C ALA A 167 4.54 2.85 -13.35
N ASP A 168 4.04 3.74 -14.20
CA ASP A 168 4.38 5.17 -14.17
C ASP A 168 3.62 5.91 -13.04
N ASP A 169 4.00 7.18 -12.83
CA ASP A 169 3.32 8.14 -11.93
C ASP A 169 3.25 7.69 -10.47
N MET A 170 4.31 7.02 -10.00
CA MET A 170 4.49 6.61 -8.61
C MET A 170 5.13 7.72 -7.76
N PHE A 171 4.69 7.81 -6.51
CA PHE A 171 5.16 8.76 -5.49
C PHE A 171 5.51 8.03 -4.20
N VAL A 172 6.32 8.68 -3.38
CA VAL A 172 6.67 8.18 -2.04
C VAL A 172 5.57 8.58 -1.06
N PHE A 173 5.06 7.61 -0.33
CA PHE A 173 4.12 7.81 0.76
C PHE A 173 4.73 7.40 2.09
N GLU A 174 4.38 8.12 3.16
CA GLU A 174 4.71 7.79 4.54
C GLU A 174 3.51 7.20 5.28
N GLY A 175 3.75 6.20 6.12
CA GLY A 175 2.70 5.58 6.91
C GLY A 175 2.39 6.37 8.18
N ILE A 176 1.14 6.82 8.31
CA ILE A 176 0.65 7.51 9.49
C ILE A 176 0.14 6.50 10.51
N MET A 177 0.76 6.49 11.68
CA MET A 177 0.40 5.59 12.78
C MET A 177 -0.60 6.26 13.74
N LYS A 178 -1.60 5.51 14.19
CA LYS A 178 -2.57 5.90 15.22
C LYS A 178 -2.51 4.93 16.39
N SER A 179 -1.94 5.36 17.52
CA SER A 179 -1.79 4.50 18.72
C SER A 179 -1.18 3.13 18.39
N ASP A 180 -0.01 3.13 17.74
CA ASP A 180 0.73 1.95 17.25
C ASP A 180 0.04 1.08 16.19
N THR A 181 -1.16 1.45 15.75
CA THR A 181 -1.84 0.82 14.61
C THR A 181 -1.64 1.65 13.34
N PHE A 182 -1.51 1.00 12.19
CA PHE A 182 -1.45 1.71 10.92
C PHE A 182 -2.79 2.42 10.65
N GLY A 183 -2.71 3.69 10.29
CA GLY A 183 -3.86 4.55 9.98
C GLY A 183 -4.09 4.68 8.48
N SER A 184 -3.16 5.34 7.78
CA SER A 184 -3.28 5.68 6.36
C SER A 184 -1.92 6.08 5.77
N TRP A 185 -1.88 6.31 4.47
CA TRP A 185 -0.70 6.79 3.76
C TRP A 185 -0.77 8.31 3.51
N ALA A 186 0.28 9.06 3.84
CA ALA A 186 0.39 10.47 3.47
C ALA A 186 1.36 10.64 2.29
N ASP A 187 0.92 11.35 1.25
CA ASP A 187 1.73 11.68 0.08
C ASP A 187 2.83 12.68 0.47
N THR A 188 4.08 12.35 0.16
CA THR A 188 5.23 13.24 0.40
C THR A 188 5.48 14.21 -0.78
N GLY A 189 4.83 13.99 -1.92
CA GLY A 189 5.04 14.69 -3.18
C GLY A 189 6.37 14.34 -3.86
N LEU A 190 7.12 13.38 -3.33
CA LEU A 190 8.40 12.96 -3.90
C LEU A 190 8.18 11.90 -4.98
N PRO A 191 8.80 12.06 -6.16
CA PRO A 191 8.63 11.10 -7.24
C PRO A 191 9.36 9.80 -6.94
N VAL A 192 8.82 8.72 -7.49
CA VAL A 192 9.49 7.42 -7.61
C VAL A 192 9.83 7.20 -9.08
N PHE A 193 11.02 6.66 -9.33
CA PHE A 193 11.54 6.46 -10.67
C PHE A 193 11.56 4.97 -11.01
N GLN A 194 11.25 4.63 -12.24
CA GLN A 194 11.57 3.30 -12.76
C GLN A 194 13.07 3.19 -12.98
N SER A 195 13.66 2.05 -12.63
CA SER A 195 15.09 1.85 -12.74
C SER A 195 15.44 0.38 -12.96
N ASP A 196 16.58 0.18 -13.62
CA ASP A 196 17.21 -1.12 -13.80
C ASP A 196 18.53 -1.15 -13.02
N TRP A 197 18.80 -2.26 -12.35
CA TRP A 197 20.06 -2.47 -11.65
C TRP A 197 20.54 -3.92 -11.74
N LEU A 198 21.85 -4.12 -11.62
CA LEU A 198 22.43 -5.45 -11.64
C LEU A 198 22.07 -6.21 -10.35
N ALA A 199 21.64 -7.46 -10.50
CA ALA A 199 21.46 -8.43 -9.42
C ALA A 199 22.78 -8.71 -8.70
N PRO A 200 22.76 -9.29 -7.48
CA PRO A 200 24.00 -9.59 -6.74
C PRO A 200 24.99 -10.49 -7.50
N ASN A 201 24.49 -11.34 -8.41
CA ASN A 201 25.33 -12.17 -9.28
C ASN A 201 26.04 -11.40 -10.41
N GLN A 202 25.80 -10.09 -10.55
CA GLN A 202 26.39 -9.19 -11.54
C GLN A 202 26.10 -9.55 -13.01
N VAL A 203 25.11 -10.42 -13.26
CA VAL A 203 24.75 -10.87 -14.61
C VAL A 203 23.30 -10.53 -14.91
N ASP A 204 22.39 -10.84 -13.99
CA ASP A 204 20.98 -10.57 -14.19
C ASP A 204 20.67 -9.10 -13.96
N VAL A 205 19.72 -8.56 -14.74
CA VAL A 205 19.17 -7.23 -14.54
C VAL A 205 17.86 -7.37 -13.78
N ILE A 206 17.71 -6.56 -12.74
CA ILE A 206 16.47 -6.42 -11.97
C ILE A 206 15.87 -5.07 -12.38
N THR A 207 14.60 -5.10 -12.73
CA THR A 207 13.78 -3.92 -12.98
C THR A 207 12.92 -3.62 -11.74
N GLY A 208 12.63 -2.35 -11.50
CA GLY A 208 11.69 -1.95 -10.47
C GLY A 208 11.70 -0.46 -10.21
N TYR A 209 11.47 -0.09 -8.95
CA TYR A 209 11.36 1.29 -8.50
C TYR A 209 12.61 1.75 -7.73
N GLU A 210 12.99 3.01 -7.93
CA GLU A 210 14.00 3.73 -7.16
C GLU A 210 13.38 4.99 -6.54
N LEU A 211 13.51 5.11 -5.22
CA LEU A 211 12.93 6.20 -4.44
C LEU A 211 13.89 6.74 -3.39
N PHE A 212 13.62 7.96 -2.93
CA PHE A 212 14.40 8.67 -1.92
C PHE A 212 13.50 9.10 -0.77
N SER A 213 13.45 8.30 0.28
CA SER A 213 12.58 8.58 1.43
C SER A 213 13.24 9.53 2.44
N PRO A 214 12.60 10.66 2.82
CA PRO A 214 13.08 11.54 3.89
C PRO A 214 12.71 11.01 5.29
N HIS A 215 11.93 9.93 5.37
CA HIS A 215 11.47 9.33 6.61
C HIS A 215 11.85 7.86 6.71
N LEU A 216 11.96 7.37 7.94
CA LEU A 216 12.00 5.95 8.25
C LEU A 216 10.58 5.44 8.53
N ASN A 217 10.45 4.28 9.19
CA ASN A 217 9.19 3.58 9.39
C ASN A 217 8.55 3.16 8.07
N TRP A 218 7.21 3.16 8.01
CA TRP A 218 6.44 2.70 6.86
C TRP A 218 6.60 3.67 5.70
N ILE A 219 7.10 3.15 4.60
CA ILE A 219 7.38 3.83 3.35
C ILE A 219 6.70 3.02 2.27
N ASN A 220 6.10 3.70 1.31
CA ASN A 220 5.40 3.07 0.23
C ASN A 220 5.66 3.77 -1.10
N CYS A 221 5.74 2.98 -2.17
CA CYS A 221 5.83 3.45 -3.55
C CYS A 221 4.44 3.26 -4.17
N ASP A 222 3.65 4.31 -4.21
CA ASP A 222 2.24 4.24 -4.61
C ASP A 222 1.89 5.26 -5.68
N ARG A 223 0.83 4.96 -6.43
CA ARG A 223 0.13 5.93 -7.26
C ARG A 223 -1.35 5.99 -6.86
N PHE A 224 -1.96 7.13 -7.09
CA PHE A 224 -3.42 7.24 -6.95
C PHE A 224 -4.12 6.44 -8.05
N VAL A 225 -5.15 5.70 -7.67
CA VAL A 225 -6.02 5.02 -8.63
C VAL A 225 -6.93 6.05 -9.28
N GLY A 226 -6.65 6.37 -10.56
CA GLY A 226 -7.43 7.31 -11.37
C GLY A 226 -8.70 6.71 -12.01
N GLU A 227 -9.04 5.47 -11.67
CA GLU A 227 -10.16 4.74 -12.26
C GLU A 227 -11.52 5.11 -11.65
N PRO A 228 -12.63 4.96 -12.40
CA PRO A 228 -13.97 5.16 -11.85
C PRO A 228 -14.23 4.26 -10.65
N THR A 229 -14.61 4.85 -9.52
CA THR A 229 -14.94 4.09 -8.31
C THR A 229 -16.40 3.65 -8.33
N THR A 230 -16.67 2.50 -7.71
CA THR A 230 -18.02 1.99 -7.49
C THR A 230 -18.22 1.62 -6.03
N SER A 231 -19.45 1.76 -5.54
CA SER A 231 -19.80 1.35 -4.17
C SER A 231 -20.28 -0.09 -4.15
N PHE A 232 -19.66 -0.90 -3.30
CA PHE A 232 -20.10 -2.25 -2.99
C PHE A 232 -20.64 -2.30 -1.55
N CYS A 233 -21.52 -3.25 -1.29
CA CYS A 233 -22.02 -3.55 0.05
C CYS A 233 -21.81 -5.03 0.28
N VAL A 234 -21.23 -5.37 1.44
CA VAL A 234 -21.04 -6.76 1.85
C VAL A 234 -22.05 -7.03 2.96
N ASP A 235 -22.97 -7.95 2.68
CA ASP A 235 -23.93 -8.43 3.66
C ASP A 235 -23.33 -9.70 4.29
N LEU A 236 -23.16 -9.67 5.62
CA LEU A 236 -22.61 -10.79 6.38
C LEU A 236 -23.69 -11.35 7.31
N PRO A 237 -23.67 -12.67 7.60
CA PRO A 237 -24.54 -13.25 8.60
C PRO A 237 -24.46 -12.53 9.96
N PRO A 238 -25.54 -12.51 10.76
CA PRO A 238 -25.62 -11.72 12.01
C PRO A 238 -24.54 -12.01 13.05
N GLU A 239 -23.90 -13.18 12.99
CA GLU A 239 -22.78 -13.57 13.85
C GLU A 239 -21.46 -12.83 13.57
N PHE A 240 -21.33 -12.22 12.40
CA PHE A 240 -20.16 -11.42 12.00
C PHE A 240 -20.44 -9.93 12.24
N ASN A 241 -19.50 -9.23 12.87
CA ASN A 241 -19.58 -7.82 13.19
C ASN A 241 -18.19 -7.15 13.06
N PRO A 242 -18.11 -5.80 13.09
CA PRO A 242 -16.83 -5.09 12.94
C PRO A 242 -15.77 -5.38 14.03
N GLU A 243 -16.15 -5.97 15.16
CA GLU A 243 -15.20 -6.33 16.23
C GLU A 243 -14.56 -7.70 16.00
N ASN A 244 -15.27 -8.62 15.36
CA ASN A 244 -14.79 -9.99 15.12
C ASN A 244 -14.47 -10.29 13.65
N SER A 245 -14.71 -9.34 12.74
CA SER A 245 -14.60 -9.54 11.29
C SER A 245 -13.91 -8.38 10.61
N ARG A 246 -13.16 -8.69 9.55
CA ARG A 246 -12.63 -7.70 8.60
C ARG A 246 -12.88 -8.18 7.19
N VAL A 247 -13.20 -7.24 6.31
CA VAL A 247 -13.43 -7.49 4.89
C VAL A 247 -12.36 -6.78 4.10
N TYR A 248 -11.75 -7.50 3.16
CA TYR A 248 -10.74 -6.98 2.26
C TYR A 248 -11.23 -7.14 0.83
N LEU A 249 -11.02 -6.11 0.02
CA LEU A 249 -11.24 -6.17 -1.42
C LEU A 249 -9.86 -6.18 -2.08
N VAL A 250 -9.60 -7.24 -2.85
CA VAL A 250 -8.27 -7.54 -3.38
C VAL A 250 -8.39 -7.70 -4.89
N PHE A 251 -7.68 -6.83 -5.63
CA PHE A 251 -7.61 -6.83 -7.09
C PHE A 251 -6.17 -7.08 -7.49
#